data_AF-A0A2S4USF9-F1
#
_entry.id   AF-A0A2S4USF9-F1
#
_cell.length_a   1.000
_cell.length_b   1.000
_cell.length_c   1.000
_cell.angle_alpha   90.00
_cell.angle_beta   90.00
_cell.angle_gamma   90.00
#
_symmetry.space_group_name_H-M   'P 1'
#
loop_
_entity.id
_entity.type
_entity.pdbx_description
1 polymer ?
#
loop_
_entity_poly.entity_id
_entity_poly.type
_entity_poly.pdbx_seq_one_letter_code
_entity_poly.pdbx_strand_id
1 'polypeptide(L)'
;MSNSRGNMIMEDVQKDSQDSNEAEEEQQNLKRQVLVNTNDHEVIKPTTKSALKKLEKMRKNYHLSRSLQPDYQEPQSNPTPFRAIEQYYKRRLWEPDYNLGFGHHSIPASTSTSTSPIQIEWSTPQKAQTIQVHIHTLPTTNKKACPTCSQQRILCTFPKQYPGLIYLPSYLCQHQQADLVQDCLTNGLRKPNVTNLDTHWEIPSQAGIYELYRNWLLNSEQSGDPEPTSPFILTPKTMINNPDDRQKQKQNDMTDTSKTRRQKVDFEPINSQNFLVARNDKPKEDPICSKTVEPIHIRDIWMNGKLRWCTIGWQYHWPTKTYHFEREPTPISELIESTCKNLINHSIPWKMIEGEFMIPTENQSKSASSSENWRSNYKPEAGVINFYQYRDSLTAHIDHSEVDTEAPLVSLSVGQACIFLISASRDEEPLAIKLESGDGLIMSGPSRRFFHGVPRIIEHSLPSWFSDLSPDLYPWAHWFRNGGRINLNVRQVF
;
A
#
# COMPACT_ATOMS: atom_id res chain seq x y z
N MET A 1 -27.92 -68.69 30.83
CA MET A 1 -26.94 -68.86 29.73
C MET A 1 -27.66 -68.68 28.40
N SER A 2 -26.92 -68.16 27.41
CA SER A 2 -27.20 -67.96 25.98
C SER A 2 -28.20 -66.88 25.52
N ASN A 3 -27.59 -65.79 25.01
CA ASN A 3 -28.08 -64.84 24.01
C ASN A 3 -28.47 -65.48 22.67
N SER A 4 -29.43 -64.87 21.96
CA SER A 4 -29.57 -64.93 20.50
C SER A 4 -29.67 -63.53 19.91
N ARG A 5 -28.80 -63.24 18.94
CA ARG A 5 -28.70 -62.01 18.11
C ARG A 5 -29.73 -62.01 16.97
N GLY A 6 -30.12 -60.83 16.48
CA GLY A 6 -30.68 -60.66 15.14
C GLY A 6 -31.19 -59.24 14.79
N ASN A 7 -30.33 -58.46 14.12
CA ASN A 7 -30.57 -57.35 13.17
C ASN A 7 -31.28 -56.05 13.56
N MET A 8 -30.51 -54.95 13.54
CA MET A 8 -30.95 -53.59 13.15
C MET A 8 -29.72 -52.84 12.59
N ILE A 9 -29.96 -51.83 11.73
CA ILE A 9 -29.03 -50.86 11.09
C ILE A 9 -28.79 -51.11 9.58
N MET A 10 -29.63 -50.50 8.75
CA MET A 10 -29.28 -49.83 7.48
C MET A 10 -30.50 -49.05 6.99
N GLU A 11 -30.61 -47.75 7.27
CA GLU A 11 -31.53 -46.85 6.53
C GLU A 11 -31.28 -45.32 6.64
N ASP A 12 -30.26 -44.82 7.35
CA ASP A 12 -30.11 -43.36 7.58
C ASP A 12 -29.01 -42.63 6.77
N VAL A 13 -28.56 -43.16 5.62
CA VAL A 13 -27.45 -42.51 4.84
C VAL A 13 -27.91 -41.87 3.52
N GLN A 14 -29.17 -42.02 3.12
CA GLN A 14 -29.63 -41.52 1.80
C GLN A 14 -30.40 -40.19 1.81
N LYS A 15 -30.71 -39.59 2.96
CA LYS A 15 -31.42 -38.29 3.02
C LYS A 15 -30.50 -37.07 3.03
N ASP A 16 -29.30 -37.17 3.59
CA ASP A 16 -28.39 -36.01 3.71
C ASP A 16 -27.70 -35.61 2.39
N SER A 17 -27.72 -36.47 1.36
CA SER A 17 -27.08 -36.18 0.06
C SER A 17 -27.99 -35.51 -0.97
N GLN A 18 -29.32 -35.47 -0.74
CA GLN A 18 -30.25 -34.78 -1.64
C GLN A 18 -30.43 -33.30 -1.27
N ASP A 19 -30.47 -32.97 0.03
CA ASP A 19 -30.60 -31.58 0.51
C ASP A 19 -29.34 -30.73 0.22
N SER A 20 -28.16 -31.35 0.11
CA SER A 20 -26.92 -30.63 -0.21
C SER A 20 -26.84 -30.21 -1.69
N ASN A 21 -27.41 -31.01 -2.59
CA ASN A 21 -27.40 -30.73 -4.03
C ASN A 21 -28.44 -29.68 -4.42
N GLU A 22 -29.62 -29.67 -3.80
CA GLU A 22 -30.61 -28.61 -4.01
C GLU A 22 -30.12 -27.24 -3.52
N ALA A 23 -29.39 -27.20 -2.40
CA ALA A 23 -28.82 -25.96 -1.86
C ALA A 23 -27.68 -25.37 -2.74
N GLU A 24 -26.89 -26.21 -3.40
CA GLU A 24 -25.85 -25.76 -4.35
C GLU A 24 -26.45 -25.30 -5.68
N GLU A 25 -27.51 -25.95 -6.16
CA GLU A 25 -28.20 -25.57 -7.39
C GLU A 25 -28.99 -24.25 -7.22
N GLU A 26 -29.58 -24.02 -6.05
CA GLU A 26 -30.21 -22.74 -5.69
C GLU A 26 -29.18 -21.60 -5.59
N GLN A 27 -27.97 -21.89 -5.07
CA GLN A 27 -26.87 -20.92 -5.00
C GLN A 27 -26.28 -20.57 -6.38
N GLN A 28 -26.24 -21.53 -7.31
CA GLN A 28 -25.82 -21.28 -8.69
C GLN A 28 -26.89 -20.53 -9.50
N ASN A 29 -28.18 -20.79 -9.26
CA ASN A 29 -29.27 -20.04 -9.88
C ASN A 29 -29.37 -18.59 -9.37
N LEU A 30 -29.11 -18.32 -8.09
CA LEU A 30 -28.98 -16.95 -7.59
C LEU A 30 -27.77 -16.21 -8.19
N LYS A 31 -26.65 -16.89 -8.43
CA LYS A 31 -25.49 -16.30 -9.11
C LYS A 31 -25.77 -15.97 -10.58
N ARG A 32 -26.62 -16.76 -11.26
CA ARG A 32 -27.03 -16.50 -12.65
C ARG A 32 -28.03 -15.34 -12.78
N GLN A 33 -28.93 -15.15 -11.80
CA GLN A 33 -29.88 -14.02 -11.84
C GLN A 33 -29.23 -12.64 -11.61
N VAL A 34 -28.04 -12.58 -11.01
CA VAL A 34 -27.32 -11.30 -10.78
C VAL A 34 -26.64 -10.76 -12.05
N LEU A 35 -26.56 -11.55 -13.12
CA LEU A 35 -25.87 -11.14 -14.37
C LEU A 35 -26.76 -10.48 -15.44
N VAL A 36 -28.05 -10.23 -15.16
CA VAL A 36 -28.91 -9.45 -16.07
C VAL A 36 -29.85 -8.56 -15.27
N ASN A 37 -29.39 -7.37 -14.89
CA ASN A 37 -30.17 -6.15 -15.02
C ASN A 37 -29.27 -4.93 -14.77
N THR A 38 -28.89 -4.28 -15.86
CA THR A 38 -28.39 -2.91 -15.88
C THR A 38 -29.57 -1.96 -15.71
N ASN A 39 -29.40 -0.99 -14.81
CA ASN A 39 -30.20 0.20 -14.52
C ASN A 39 -30.95 0.17 -13.17
N ASP A 40 -30.76 1.27 -12.45
CA ASP A 40 -31.37 1.74 -11.21
C ASP A 40 -30.67 1.37 -9.88
N HIS A 41 -30.02 2.40 -9.32
CA HIS A 41 -29.48 2.44 -7.96
C HIS A 41 -30.63 2.49 -6.94
N GLU A 42 -31.10 1.33 -6.48
CA GLU A 42 -31.83 1.22 -5.21
C GLU A 42 -31.02 0.44 -4.17
N VAL A 43 -30.78 1.08 -3.03
CA VAL A 43 -30.14 0.47 -1.86
C VAL A 43 -31.07 -0.60 -1.28
N ILE A 44 -30.75 -1.87 -1.52
CA ILE A 44 -31.53 -3.02 -1.02
C ILE A 44 -31.42 -3.08 0.52
N LYS A 45 -32.50 -2.73 1.23
CA LYS A 45 -32.64 -2.97 2.67
C LYS A 45 -32.93 -4.46 2.90
N PRO A 46 -32.32 -5.12 3.91
CA PRO A 46 -32.58 -6.53 4.17
C PRO A 46 -34.02 -6.73 4.67
N THR A 47 -34.85 -7.40 3.87
CA THR A 47 -36.30 -7.53 4.08
C THR A 47 -36.70 -8.68 5.01
N THR A 48 -35.77 -9.56 5.42
CA THR A 48 -36.10 -10.73 6.25
C THR A 48 -35.47 -10.70 7.64
N LYS A 49 -36.22 -11.16 8.67
CA LYS A 49 -35.75 -11.30 10.07
C LYS A 49 -34.45 -12.12 10.19
N SER A 50 -34.25 -13.09 9.30
CA SER A 50 -33.03 -13.91 9.26
C SER A 50 -31.81 -13.10 8.81
N ALA A 51 -31.95 -12.28 7.77
CA ALA A 51 -30.89 -11.39 7.29
C ALA A 51 -30.49 -10.35 8.36
N LEU A 52 -31.46 -9.80 9.10
CA LEU A 52 -31.21 -8.89 10.22
C LEU A 52 -30.43 -9.56 11.37
N LYS A 53 -30.82 -10.78 11.78
CA LYS A 53 -30.08 -11.55 12.80
C LYS A 53 -28.66 -11.89 12.35
N LYS A 54 -28.46 -12.23 11.07
CA LYS A 54 -27.14 -12.49 10.50
C LYS A 54 -26.27 -11.22 10.51
N LEU A 55 -26.86 -10.07 10.18
CA LEU A 55 -26.19 -8.76 10.26
C LEU A 55 -25.80 -8.39 11.70
N GLU A 56 -26.68 -8.63 12.68
CA GLU A 56 -26.39 -8.42 14.09
C GLU A 56 -25.27 -9.33 14.61
N LYS A 57 -25.27 -10.60 14.21
CA LYS A 57 -24.19 -11.54 14.55
C LYS A 57 -22.86 -11.10 13.95
N MET A 58 -22.85 -10.64 12.70
CA MET A 58 -21.66 -10.07 12.06
C MET A 58 -21.19 -8.79 12.76
N ARG A 59 -22.10 -7.91 13.18
CA ARG A 59 -21.77 -6.71 13.97
C ARG A 59 -21.12 -7.07 15.31
N LYS A 60 -21.70 -8.02 16.06
CA LYS A 60 -21.12 -8.50 17.33
C LYS A 60 -19.72 -9.08 17.14
N ASN A 61 -19.53 -9.90 16.12
CA ASN A 61 -18.22 -10.49 15.82
C ASN A 61 -17.19 -9.44 15.36
N TYR A 62 -17.61 -8.42 14.61
CA TYR A 62 -16.76 -7.31 14.21
C TYR A 62 -16.33 -6.45 15.42
N HIS A 63 -17.25 -6.15 16.34
CA HIS A 63 -16.91 -5.41 17.56
C HIS A 63 -15.98 -6.23 18.46
N LEU A 64 -16.22 -7.54 18.59
CA LEU A 64 -15.36 -8.44 19.37
C LEU A 64 -13.94 -8.51 18.77
N SER A 65 -13.80 -8.71 17.46
CA SER A 65 -12.49 -8.77 16.80
C SER A 65 -11.75 -7.43 16.88
N ARG A 66 -12.48 -6.31 16.87
CA ARG A 66 -11.89 -4.98 16.99
C ARG A 66 -11.46 -4.63 18.41
N SER A 67 -12.18 -5.10 19.43
CA SER A 67 -11.81 -4.91 20.84
C SER A 67 -10.48 -5.55 21.24
N LEU A 68 -10.02 -6.52 20.42
CA LEU A 68 -8.76 -7.23 20.61
C LEU A 68 -7.56 -6.55 19.92
N GLN A 69 -7.77 -5.47 19.16
CA GLN A 69 -6.69 -4.73 18.50
C GLN A 69 -5.98 -3.78 19.48
N PRO A 70 -4.65 -3.66 19.44
CA PRO A 70 -3.89 -2.83 20.38
C PRO A 70 -4.15 -1.32 20.25
N ASP A 71 -4.80 -0.87 19.17
CA ASP A 71 -5.25 0.51 18.93
C ASP A 71 -6.73 0.74 19.28
N TYR A 72 -7.39 -0.24 19.92
CA TYR A 72 -8.76 -0.10 20.40
C TYR A 72 -8.79 0.81 21.64
N GLN A 73 -9.35 2.01 21.48
CA GLN A 73 -9.66 2.89 22.61
C GLN A 73 -11.00 2.49 23.24
N GLU A 74 -11.14 2.73 24.54
CA GLU A 74 -12.36 2.40 25.30
C GLU A 74 -13.61 3.04 24.67
N PRO A 75 -14.82 2.45 24.84
CA PRO A 75 -16.07 2.96 24.30
C PRO A 75 -16.40 4.43 24.61
N GLN A 76 -15.72 5.04 25.59
CA GLN A 76 -15.91 6.42 26.03
C GLN A 76 -14.98 7.45 25.36
N SER A 77 -13.98 7.04 24.57
CA SER A 77 -13.15 8.01 23.84
C SER A 77 -13.81 8.38 22.52
N ASN A 78 -14.13 9.67 22.33
CA ASN A 78 -14.49 10.17 21.00
C ASN A 78 -13.28 10.02 20.07
N PRO A 79 -13.40 9.33 18.92
CA PRO A 79 -12.30 9.21 17.98
C PRO A 79 -11.93 10.60 17.44
N THR A 80 -10.64 10.86 17.24
CA THR A 80 -10.20 12.10 16.56
C THR A 80 -10.84 12.18 15.16
N PRO A 81 -11.04 13.38 14.59
CA PRO A 81 -11.62 13.52 13.25
C PRO A 81 -10.91 12.68 12.18
N PHE A 82 -9.57 12.63 12.20
CA PHE A 82 -8.82 11.71 11.33
C PHE A 82 -9.22 10.26 11.51
N ARG A 83 -9.23 9.79 12.75
CA ARG A 83 -9.57 8.40 13.05
C ARG A 83 -11.01 8.09 12.67
N ALA A 84 -11.92 9.05 12.78
CA ALA A 84 -13.31 8.87 12.43
C ALA A 84 -13.50 8.69 10.91
N ILE A 85 -12.79 9.45 10.08
CA ILE A 85 -12.77 9.27 8.62
C ILE A 85 -12.03 7.99 8.20
N GLU A 86 -10.89 7.69 8.84
CA GLU A 86 -10.18 6.43 8.63
C GLU A 86 -11.09 5.22 8.89
N GLN A 87 -11.88 5.28 9.97
CA GLN A 87 -12.86 4.25 10.30
C GLN A 87 -14.02 4.17 9.32
N TYR A 88 -14.47 5.29 8.76
CA TYR A 88 -15.51 5.29 7.73
C TYR A 88 -15.07 4.46 6.52
N TYR A 89 -13.90 4.74 5.95
CA TYR A 89 -13.41 4.03 4.76
C TYR A 89 -12.96 2.58 5.04
N LYS A 90 -12.58 2.25 6.29
CA LYS A 90 -12.26 0.87 6.72
C LYS A 90 -13.49 -0.05 6.79
N ARG A 91 -14.71 0.48 6.75
CA ARG A 91 -15.94 -0.34 6.88
C ARG A 91 -16.12 -1.28 5.70
N ARG A 92 -16.56 -2.50 5.99
CA ARG A 92 -16.83 -3.57 5.01
C ARG A 92 -18.26 -4.11 5.06
N LEU A 93 -19.04 -3.78 6.09
CA LEU A 93 -20.43 -4.22 6.24
C LEU A 93 -21.38 -3.49 5.29
N TRP A 94 -21.09 -2.23 5.01
CA TRP A 94 -21.66 -1.44 3.93
C TRP A 94 -20.50 -0.74 3.25
N GLU A 95 -20.56 -0.64 1.93
CA GLU A 95 -19.49 0.00 1.17
C GLU A 95 -19.49 1.51 1.44
N PRO A 96 -18.33 2.11 1.75
CA PRO A 96 -18.20 3.55 1.79
C PRO A 96 -18.45 4.14 0.40
N ASP A 97 -19.05 5.32 0.35
CA ASP A 97 -19.05 6.11 -0.87
C ASP A 97 -17.62 6.63 -1.15
N TYR A 98 -16.99 6.06 -2.18
CA TYR A 98 -15.65 6.44 -2.62
C TYR A 98 -15.64 7.75 -3.41
N ASN A 99 -16.79 8.20 -3.92
CA ASN A 99 -16.91 9.48 -4.60
C ASN A 99 -16.91 10.65 -3.60
N LEU A 100 -16.81 10.39 -2.29
CA LEU A 100 -16.49 11.39 -1.27
C LEU A 100 -14.98 11.62 -1.09
N GLY A 101 -14.11 10.90 -1.82
CA GLY A 101 -12.68 11.25 -1.93
C GLY A 101 -12.38 11.98 -3.24
N PHE A 102 -11.57 13.03 -3.22
CA PHE A 102 -11.17 13.76 -4.41
C PHE A 102 -10.44 12.82 -5.38
N GLY A 103 -10.75 12.87 -6.68
CA GLY A 103 -10.12 12.00 -7.68
C GLY A 103 -10.46 12.40 -9.10
N HIS A 104 -10.33 11.46 -10.05
CA HIS A 104 -10.62 11.70 -11.48
C HIS A 104 -12.01 12.29 -11.72
N HIS A 105 -13.03 11.80 -11.01
CA HIS A 105 -14.42 12.28 -11.14
C HIS A 105 -14.62 13.72 -10.63
N SER A 106 -13.71 14.23 -9.79
CA SER A 106 -13.76 15.60 -9.29
C SER A 106 -13.24 16.62 -10.31
N ILE A 107 -12.56 16.17 -11.37
CA ILE A 107 -11.89 17.04 -12.35
C ILE A 107 -12.85 17.32 -13.51
N PRO A 108 -13.16 18.60 -13.82
CA PRO A 108 -14.06 18.94 -14.92
C PRO A 108 -13.54 18.45 -16.28
N ALA A 109 -14.41 17.83 -17.09
CA ALA A 109 -14.04 17.31 -18.41
C ALA A 109 -13.58 18.40 -19.41
N SER A 110 -14.01 19.65 -19.20
CA SER A 110 -13.61 20.82 -19.99
C SER A 110 -12.62 21.70 -19.23
N THR A 111 -11.47 21.15 -18.82
CA THR A 111 -10.36 22.00 -18.36
C THR A 111 -9.77 22.75 -19.55
N SER A 112 -10.43 23.86 -19.92
CA SER A 112 -9.72 24.96 -20.56
C SER A 112 -8.61 25.39 -19.60
N THR A 113 -7.46 25.76 -20.15
CA THR A 113 -6.23 26.22 -19.47
C THR A 113 -6.45 27.49 -18.65
N SER A 114 -7.37 27.46 -17.69
CA SER A 114 -7.68 28.56 -16.79
C SER A 114 -6.64 28.56 -15.68
N THR A 115 -5.88 29.64 -15.61
CA THR A 115 -4.97 29.96 -14.51
C THR A 115 -5.70 30.35 -13.23
N SER A 116 -7.03 30.40 -13.24
CA SER A 116 -7.83 30.77 -12.07
C SER A 116 -8.17 29.54 -11.22
N PRO A 117 -8.11 29.66 -9.88
CA PRO A 117 -8.51 28.60 -8.96
C PRO A 117 -9.90 28.05 -9.29
N ILE A 118 -10.02 26.73 -9.39
CA ILE A 118 -11.33 26.06 -9.45
C ILE A 118 -11.70 25.72 -8.01
N GLN A 119 -12.68 26.45 -7.48
CA GLN A 119 -13.24 26.09 -6.17
C GLN A 119 -14.13 24.87 -6.35
N ILE A 120 -13.75 23.76 -5.73
CA ILE A 120 -14.53 22.53 -5.73
C ILE A 120 -15.02 22.31 -4.30
N GLU A 121 -16.33 22.33 -4.11
CA GLU A 121 -16.90 21.92 -2.82
C GLU A 121 -16.73 20.42 -2.67
N TRP A 122 -16.08 20.00 -1.58
CA TRP A 122 -15.78 18.60 -1.33
C TRP A 122 -16.16 18.21 0.09
N SER A 123 -17.24 17.44 0.24
CA SER A 123 -17.66 16.98 1.54
C SER A 123 -16.96 15.68 1.92
N THR A 124 -16.23 15.74 3.03
CA THR A 124 -15.95 14.55 3.82
C THR A 124 -17.24 13.96 4.41
N PRO A 125 -17.28 12.66 4.75
CA PRO A 125 -18.48 12.00 5.27
C PRO A 125 -19.15 12.67 6.49
N GLN A 126 -18.42 13.52 7.23
CA GLN A 126 -18.94 14.17 8.44
C GLN A 126 -19.23 15.66 8.24
N LYS A 127 -18.46 16.36 7.39
CA LYS A 127 -18.70 17.79 7.09
C LYS A 127 -18.46 18.10 5.62
N ALA A 128 -19.29 18.99 5.09
CA ALA A 128 -18.99 19.69 3.83
C ALA A 128 -17.84 20.67 4.07
N GLN A 129 -16.73 20.49 3.37
CA GLN A 129 -15.63 21.45 3.35
C GLN A 129 -15.48 22.01 1.94
N THR A 130 -15.30 23.31 1.81
CA THR A 130 -14.94 23.90 0.51
C THR A 130 -13.42 23.83 0.37
N ILE A 131 -12.93 23.00 -0.55
CA ILE A 131 -11.50 22.83 -0.79
C ILE A 131 -11.14 23.57 -2.07
N GLN A 132 -10.12 24.42 -1.99
CA GLN A 132 -9.67 25.16 -3.15
C GLN A 132 -8.65 24.32 -3.90
N VAL A 133 -8.93 24.01 -5.16
CA VAL A 133 -8.07 23.19 -6.01
C VAL A 133 -7.62 24.02 -7.20
N HIS A 134 -6.33 24.05 -7.48
CA HIS A 134 -5.84 24.62 -8.74
C HIS A 134 -5.47 23.47 -9.67
N ILE A 135 -5.90 23.55 -10.93
CA ILE A 135 -5.62 22.53 -11.94
C ILE A 135 -4.72 23.16 -12.98
N HIS A 136 -3.53 22.57 -13.17
CA HIS A 136 -2.55 23.05 -14.13
C HIS A 136 -2.28 22.00 -15.17
N THR A 137 -2.15 22.45 -16.40
CA THR A 137 -1.70 21.64 -17.52
C THR A 137 -0.18 21.49 -17.49
N LEU A 138 0.30 20.26 -17.57
CA LEU A 138 1.72 19.96 -17.71
C LEU A 138 2.17 20.13 -19.17
N PRO A 139 3.39 20.65 -19.41
CA PRO A 139 3.97 20.69 -20.75
C PRO A 139 4.05 19.29 -21.36
N THR A 140 3.60 19.14 -22.60
CA THR A 140 3.73 17.87 -23.33
C THR A 140 5.20 17.63 -23.67
N THR A 141 5.85 16.70 -22.97
CA THR A 141 7.15 16.21 -23.36
C THR A 141 6.98 15.23 -24.52
N ASN A 142 7.12 15.72 -25.76
CA ASN A 142 7.20 14.87 -26.94
C ASN A 142 8.35 13.86 -26.77
N LYS A 143 8.04 12.56 -26.65
CA LYS A 143 8.86 11.40 -27.09
C LYS A 143 8.23 10.05 -26.68
N LYS A 144 7.26 9.61 -27.48
CA LYS A 144 6.98 8.23 -27.95
C LYS A 144 5.59 8.22 -28.60
N ALA A 145 5.44 7.50 -29.71
CA ALA A 145 4.18 7.35 -30.44
C ALA A 145 3.22 6.40 -29.70
N CYS A 146 2.88 6.71 -28.44
CA CYS A 146 1.87 5.97 -27.71
C CYS A 146 0.59 6.81 -27.63
N PRO A 147 -0.56 6.32 -28.15
CA PRO A 147 -1.83 7.03 -28.13
C PRO A 147 -2.28 7.49 -26.73
N THR A 148 -1.92 6.73 -25.69
CA THR A 148 -2.19 7.05 -24.29
C THR A 148 -1.17 7.99 -23.67
N CYS A 149 0.07 8.04 -24.14
CA CYS A 149 1.09 8.97 -23.61
C CYS A 149 1.06 10.35 -24.29
N SER A 150 0.29 10.51 -25.38
CA SER A 150 -0.01 11.80 -26.02
C SER A 150 -1.13 12.58 -25.35
N GLN A 151 -1.78 12.03 -24.32
CA GLN A 151 -2.79 12.75 -23.56
C GLN A 151 -2.16 13.89 -22.76
N GLN A 152 -2.83 15.04 -22.78
CA GLN A 152 -2.42 16.21 -22.03
C GLN A 152 -2.48 15.89 -20.53
N ARG A 153 -1.32 15.93 -19.87
CA ARG A 153 -1.22 15.68 -18.44
C ARG A 153 -1.63 16.92 -17.66
N ILE A 154 -2.18 16.70 -16.48
CA ILE A 154 -2.52 17.76 -15.54
C ILE A 154 -1.93 17.45 -14.16
N LEU A 155 -1.87 18.47 -13.33
CA LEU A 155 -1.59 18.36 -11.90
C LEU A 155 -2.61 19.20 -11.12
N CYS A 156 -2.96 18.75 -9.92
CA CYS A 156 -3.83 19.46 -9.00
C CYS A 156 -3.05 19.86 -7.75
N THR A 157 -3.15 21.12 -7.33
CA THR A 157 -2.58 21.62 -6.06
C THR A 157 -3.69 22.06 -5.11
N PHE A 158 -3.35 22.13 -3.82
CA PHE A 158 -4.28 22.47 -2.72
C PHE A 158 -3.70 23.58 -1.85
N PRO A 159 -3.41 24.77 -2.40
CA PRO A 159 -2.45 25.71 -1.81
C PRO A 159 -2.86 26.27 -0.45
N LYS A 160 -4.17 26.43 -0.19
CA LYS A 160 -4.66 27.02 1.07
C LYS A 160 -4.73 26.00 2.21
N GLN A 161 -5.26 24.80 1.95
CA GLN A 161 -5.50 23.79 2.98
C GLN A 161 -4.34 22.79 3.11
N TYR A 162 -3.69 22.44 2.00
CA TYR A 162 -2.63 21.43 1.95
C TYR A 162 -1.43 21.90 1.11
N PRO A 163 -0.72 22.97 1.53
CA PRO A 163 0.40 23.52 0.79
C PRO A 163 1.52 22.49 0.57
N GLY A 164 2.00 22.40 -0.66
CA GLY A 164 3.01 21.43 -1.10
C GLY A 164 2.48 20.04 -1.46
N LEU A 165 1.17 19.78 -1.31
CA LEU A 165 0.53 18.58 -1.83
C LEU A 165 0.20 18.74 -3.31
N ILE A 166 0.66 17.80 -4.13
CA ILE A 166 0.38 17.76 -5.58
C ILE A 166 -0.20 16.40 -5.93
N TYR A 167 -1.36 16.38 -6.59
CA TYR A 167 -1.97 15.18 -7.15
C TYR A 167 -1.82 15.17 -8.67
N LEU A 168 -1.43 14.02 -9.22
CA LEU A 168 -1.12 13.83 -10.64
C LEU A 168 -1.99 12.69 -11.20
N PRO A 169 -3.23 12.98 -11.65
CA PRO A 169 -4.12 11.96 -12.18
C PRO A 169 -3.57 11.37 -13.48
N SER A 170 -3.59 10.04 -13.61
CA SER A 170 -3.15 9.31 -14.82
C SER A 170 -1.76 9.73 -15.32
N TYR A 171 -0.83 10.05 -14.41
CA TYR A 171 0.51 10.48 -14.77
C TYR A 171 1.28 9.42 -15.59
N LEU A 172 1.15 8.15 -15.19
CA LEU A 172 1.75 7.03 -15.90
C LEU A 172 0.77 6.47 -16.93
N CYS A 173 1.15 6.47 -18.21
CA CYS A 173 0.38 5.75 -19.23
C CYS A 173 0.54 4.23 -19.07
N GLN A 174 -0.31 3.43 -19.72
CA GLN A 174 -0.41 1.97 -19.51
C GLN A 174 0.93 1.24 -19.64
N HIS A 175 1.73 1.54 -20.67
CA HIS A 175 3.05 0.90 -20.81
C HIS A 175 4.02 1.33 -19.71
N GLN A 176 3.98 2.59 -19.25
CA GLN A 176 4.82 3.08 -18.15
C GLN A 176 4.45 2.38 -16.84
N GLN A 177 3.16 2.10 -16.62
CA GLN A 177 2.70 1.30 -15.50
C GLN A 177 3.24 -0.13 -15.59
N ALA A 178 3.17 -0.77 -16.76
CA ALA A 178 3.69 -2.12 -16.97
C ALA A 178 5.22 -2.20 -16.79
N ASP A 179 5.97 -1.23 -17.35
CA ASP A 179 7.42 -1.12 -17.20
C ASP A 179 7.80 -0.95 -15.72
N LEU A 180 7.09 -0.07 -15.01
CA LEU A 180 7.32 0.18 -13.58
C LEU A 180 7.02 -1.05 -12.72
N VAL A 181 5.91 -1.75 -12.99
CA VAL A 181 5.58 -3.01 -12.30
C VAL A 181 6.69 -4.03 -12.54
N GLN A 182 7.06 -4.24 -13.79
CA GLN A 182 8.11 -5.20 -14.14
C GLN A 182 9.41 -4.86 -13.39
N ASP A 183 9.85 -3.61 -13.39
CA ASP A 183 11.07 -3.16 -12.71
C ASP A 183 11.00 -3.32 -11.18
N CYS A 184 9.87 -2.98 -10.56
CA CYS A 184 9.65 -3.19 -9.12
C CYS A 184 9.78 -4.67 -8.74
N LEU A 185 9.32 -5.58 -9.60
CA LEU A 185 9.36 -7.02 -9.34
C LEU A 185 10.70 -7.66 -9.68
N THR A 186 11.36 -7.26 -10.77
CA THR A 186 12.62 -7.87 -11.23
C THR A 186 13.86 -7.27 -10.57
N ASN A 187 13.90 -5.94 -10.44
CA ASN A 187 15.03 -5.20 -9.87
C ASN A 187 14.78 -4.86 -8.41
N GLY A 188 13.56 -4.43 -8.06
CA GLY A 188 13.19 -4.10 -6.68
C GLY A 188 13.34 -5.30 -5.75
N LEU A 189 12.73 -6.45 -6.05
CA LEU A 189 12.77 -7.65 -5.21
C LEU A 189 14.08 -8.47 -5.28
N ARG A 190 15.07 -7.99 -6.04
CA ARG A 190 16.37 -8.67 -6.18
C ARG A 190 17.35 -8.17 -5.13
N LYS A 191 18.22 -9.06 -4.66
CA LYS A 191 19.35 -8.67 -3.81
C LYS A 191 20.25 -7.65 -4.51
N PRO A 192 20.80 -6.66 -3.77
CA PRO A 192 20.89 -6.59 -2.31
C PRO A 192 19.68 -5.94 -1.59
N ASN A 193 18.60 -5.62 -2.30
CA ASN A 193 17.41 -5.03 -1.68
C ASN A 193 16.80 -5.96 -0.61
N VAL A 194 16.13 -5.34 0.37
CA VAL A 194 15.54 -6.04 1.51
C VAL A 194 14.03 -6.00 1.41
N THR A 195 13.41 -7.14 1.70
CA THR A 195 11.96 -7.34 1.74
C THR A 195 11.52 -7.76 3.14
N ASN A 196 10.21 -7.72 3.38
CA ASN A 196 9.66 -8.25 4.62
C ASN A 196 9.89 -9.76 4.82
N LEU A 197 10.17 -10.50 3.75
CA LEU A 197 10.37 -11.96 3.79
C LEU A 197 11.77 -12.32 4.31
N ASP A 198 12.75 -11.44 4.10
CA ASP A 198 14.14 -11.65 4.49
C ASP A 198 14.34 -11.79 6.00
N THR A 199 13.38 -11.34 6.80
CA THR A 199 13.42 -11.53 8.25
C THR A 199 13.35 -13.03 8.60
N HIS A 200 12.65 -13.83 7.80
CA HIS A 200 12.27 -15.19 8.17
C HIS A 200 12.83 -16.28 7.27
N TRP A 201 12.86 -16.03 5.96
CA TRP A 201 13.28 -17.03 4.97
C TRP A 201 14.62 -16.65 4.36
N GLU A 202 15.37 -17.67 3.94
CA GLU A 202 16.52 -17.47 3.07
C GLU A 202 16.04 -17.31 1.63
N ILE A 203 16.41 -16.19 1.01
CA ILE A 203 16.02 -15.86 -0.35
C ILE A 203 17.25 -15.98 -1.24
N PRO A 204 17.23 -16.82 -2.29
CA PRO A 204 18.37 -16.98 -3.19
C PRO A 204 18.83 -15.64 -3.77
N SER A 205 20.14 -15.39 -3.74
CA SER A 205 20.71 -14.12 -4.21
C SER A 205 20.69 -14.00 -5.74
N GLN A 206 20.90 -15.11 -6.45
CA GLN A 206 20.93 -15.13 -7.93
C GLN A 206 19.52 -15.04 -8.53
N ALA A 207 18.57 -15.81 -8.01
CA ALA A 207 17.18 -15.81 -8.44
C ALA A 207 16.34 -15.04 -7.42
N GLY A 208 15.94 -13.81 -7.76
CA GLY A 208 15.00 -13.04 -6.92
C GLY A 208 13.65 -13.75 -6.78
N ILE A 209 12.85 -13.33 -5.79
CA ILE A 209 11.54 -13.93 -5.47
C ILE A 209 10.63 -14.00 -6.71
N TYR A 210 10.64 -12.94 -7.53
CA TYR A 210 9.83 -12.89 -8.75
C TYR A 210 10.35 -13.84 -9.83
N GLU A 211 11.66 -14.02 -9.96
CA GLU A 211 12.23 -14.99 -10.91
C GLU A 211 11.79 -16.42 -10.58
N LEU A 212 11.86 -16.78 -9.30
CA LEU A 212 11.40 -18.07 -8.81
C LEU A 212 9.92 -18.29 -9.11
N TYR A 213 9.09 -17.26 -8.97
CA TYR A 213 7.67 -17.33 -9.31
C TYR A 213 7.43 -17.50 -10.81
N ARG A 214 8.15 -16.76 -11.66
CA ARG A 214 8.06 -16.92 -13.11
C ARG A 214 8.49 -18.32 -13.56
N ASN A 215 9.62 -18.80 -13.05
CA ASN A 215 10.11 -20.15 -13.34
C ASN A 215 9.13 -21.22 -12.86
N TRP A 216 8.51 -21.03 -11.70
CA TRP A 216 7.46 -21.93 -11.22
C TRP A 216 6.27 -21.98 -12.18
N LEU A 217 5.75 -20.81 -12.62
CA LEU A 217 4.63 -20.77 -13.57
C LEU A 217 4.95 -21.49 -14.88
N LEU A 218 6.14 -21.29 -15.43
CA LEU A 218 6.57 -21.96 -16.67
C LEU A 218 6.72 -23.48 -16.53
N ASN A 219 7.04 -23.97 -15.32
CA ASN A 219 7.22 -25.41 -15.05
C ASN A 219 5.94 -26.10 -14.52
N SER A 220 4.91 -25.34 -14.16
CA SER A 220 3.72 -25.83 -13.45
C SER A 220 2.75 -26.69 -14.29
N GLU A 221 3.04 -26.94 -15.57
CA GLU A 221 2.36 -27.97 -16.37
C GLU A 221 2.72 -29.41 -15.96
N GLN A 222 3.69 -29.62 -15.06
CA GLN A 222 3.99 -30.94 -14.50
C GLN A 222 3.32 -31.12 -13.13
N SER A 223 2.21 -31.85 -13.15
CA SER A 223 1.34 -32.22 -12.03
C SER A 223 2.03 -33.11 -10.99
N GLY A 224 2.19 -32.60 -9.78
CA GLY A 224 2.57 -33.35 -8.58
C GLY A 224 2.65 -32.43 -7.35
N ASP A 225 2.38 -32.96 -6.16
CA ASP A 225 2.66 -32.24 -4.91
C ASP A 225 4.16 -31.88 -4.87
N PRO A 226 4.52 -30.64 -4.51
CA PRO A 226 5.92 -30.22 -4.53
C PRO A 226 6.71 -31.02 -3.50
N GLU A 227 7.73 -31.75 -3.95
CA GLU A 227 8.68 -32.38 -3.04
C GLU A 227 9.36 -31.31 -2.15
N PRO A 228 9.71 -31.63 -0.89
CA PRO A 228 10.38 -30.70 0.03
C PRO A 228 11.70 -30.12 -0.49
N THR A 229 12.31 -30.78 -1.49
CA THR A 229 13.54 -30.40 -2.19
C THR A 229 13.30 -29.46 -3.38
N SER A 230 12.05 -29.07 -3.64
CA SER A 230 11.70 -28.19 -4.74
C SER A 230 12.40 -26.83 -4.64
N PRO A 231 13.00 -26.32 -5.73
CA PRO A 231 13.66 -25.01 -5.74
C PRO A 231 12.69 -23.84 -5.49
N PHE A 232 11.38 -24.12 -5.43
CA PHE A 232 10.32 -23.15 -5.19
C PHE A 232 9.88 -23.07 -3.72
N ILE A 233 10.49 -23.85 -2.82
CA ILE A 233 10.23 -23.79 -1.38
C ILE A 233 11.33 -22.99 -0.69
N LEU A 234 10.96 -21.92 -0.01
CA LEU A 234 11.91 -21.13 0.79
C LEU A 234 12.07 -21.73 2.17
N THR A 235 13.32 -21.90 2.59
CA THR A 235 13.66 -22.48 3.90
C THR A 235 13.73 -21.40 4.98
N PRO A 236 13.14 -21.61 6.17
CA PRO A 236 13.28 -20.70 7.29
C PRO A 236 14.72 -20.63 7.79
N LYS A 237 15.22 -19.43 8.12
CA LYS A 237 16.58 -19.23 8.64
C LYS A 237 16.87 -20.01 9.93
N THR A 238 15.84 -20.29 10.73
CA THR A 238 15.96 -21.10 11.96
C THR A 238 16.33 -22.55 11.72
N MET A 239 16.06 -23.10 10.53
CA MET A 239 16.40 -24.47 10.18
C MET A 239 17.86 -24.61 9.71
N ILE A 240 18.45 -23.52 9.22
CA ILE A 240 19.81 -23.49 8.65
C ILE A 240 20.85 -23.16 9.72
N ASN A 241 20.51 -22.35 10.73
CA ASN A 241 21.45 -21.96 11.78
C ASN A 241 21.85 -23.16 12.66
N ASN A 242 23.17 -23.32 12.87
CA ASN A 242 23.80 -24.41 13.62
C ASN A 242 23.24 -24.56 15.05
N PRO A 243 23.27 -25.76 15.66
CA PRO A 243 22.81 -25.98 17.03
C PRO A 243 23.50 -25.09 18.09
N ASP A 244 24.70 -24.57 17.82
CA ASP A 244 25.43 -23.67 18.73
C ASP A 244 24.83 -22.26 18.82
N ASP A 245 24.22 -21.73 17.74
CA ASP A 245 23.51 -20.44 17.80
C ASP A 245 22.21 -20.52 18.62
N ARG A 246 21.67 -21.74 18.77
CA ARG A 246 20.52 -21.98 19.66
C ARG A 246 20.89 -21.83 21.13
N GLN A 247 22.16 -22.01 21.50
CA GLN A 247 22.61 -21.83 22.89
C GLN A 247 22.81 -20.35 23.24
N LYS A 248 23.39 -19.55 22.34
CA LYS A 248 23.51 -18.08 22.53
C LYS A 248 22.15 -17.38 22.59
N GLN A 249 21.17 -17.82 21.78
CA GLN A 249 19.81 -17.28 21.83
C GLN A 249 19.03 -17.71 23.09
N LYS A 250 19.27 -18.92 23.61
CA LYS A 250 18.63 -19.40 24.86
C LYS A 250 19.06 -18.61 26.11
N GLN A 251 20.28 -18.06 26.14
CA GLN A 251 20.76 -17.26 27.27
C GLN A 251 20.09 -15.87 27.33
N ASN A 252 19.79 -15.25 26.18
CA ASN A 252 19.11 -13.95 26.14
C ASN A 252 17.59 -14.05 26.43
N ASP A 253 16.95 -15.20 26.15
CA ASP A 253 15.50 -15.41 26.36
C ASP A 253 15.11 -15.69 27.83
N MET A 254 16.03 -16.18 28.68
CA MET A 254 15.71 -16.43 30.10
C MET A 254 15.54 -15.16 30.93
N THR A 255 15.92 -13.99 30.39
CA THR A 255 15.81 -12.71 31.09
C THR A 255 14.62 -11.85 30.67
N ASP A 256 13.83 -12.23 29.65
CA ASP A 256 12.74 -11.39 29.16
C ASP A 256 11.42 -12.15 28.98
N THR A 257 10.84 -12.59 30.10
CA THR A 257 9.46 -13.13 30.16
C THR A 257 8.41 -12.08 30.48
N SER A 258 8.75 -10.79 30.42
CA SER A 258 7.77 -9.73 30.52
C SER A 258 7.15 -9.47 29.14
N LYS A 259 5.95 -9.98 28.88
CA LYS A 259 5.11 -9.48 27.77
C LYS A 259 4.69 -8.06 28.11
N THR A 260 5.62 -7.12 28.01
CA THR A 260 5.36 -5.70 28.14
C THR A 260 4.49 -5.29 26.96
N ARG A 261 3.37 -4.64 27.28
CA ARG A 261 2.53 -3.94 26.30
C ARG A 261 3.46 -3.08 25.44
N ARG A 262 3.45 -3.23 24.11
CA ARG A 262 4.26 -2.40 23.20
C ARG A 262 4.03 -0.93 23.56
N GLN A 263 5.02 -0.30 24.20
CA GLN A 263 4.97 1.11 24.55
C GLN A 263 5.24 1.92 23.28
N LYS A 264 4.52 3.02 23.11
CA LYS A 264 4.81 3.98 22.04
C LYS A 264 6.13 4.65 22.38
N VAL A 265 7.20 4.24 21.70
CA VAL A 265 8.49 4.92 21.77
C VAL A 265 8.46 6.03 20.72
N ASP A 266 8.61 7.27 21.18
CA ASP A 266 8.81 8.43 20.32
C ASP A 266 10.32 8.56 20.09
N PHE A 267 10.73 8.45 18.81
CA PHE A 267 12.13 8.58 18.41
C PHE A 267 12.38 10.02 17.98
N GLU A 268 13.53 10.58 18.36
CA GLU A 268 13.96 11.89 17.88
C GLU A 268 14.21 11.82 16.35
N PRO A 269 13.63 12.74 15.55
CA PRO A 269 13.88 12.79 14.11
C PRO A 269 15.36 13.00 13.79
N ILE A 270 15.82 12.38 12.70
CA ILE A 270 17.19 12.60 12.21
C ILE A 270 17.30 14.01 11.58
N ASN A 271 18.46 14.62 11.70
CA ASN A 271 18.79 15.92 11.13
C ASN A 271 20.30 15.99 10.81
N SER A 272 20.75 17.11 10.24
CA SER A 272 22.14 17.28 9.83
C SER A 272 23.16 17.23 10.98
N GLN A 273 22.73 17.47 12.23
CA GLN A 273 23.60 17.48 13.41
C GLN A 273 23.74 16.09 14.04
N ASN A 274 22.65 15.31 14.12
CA ASN A 274 22.66 13.98 14.75
C ASN A 274 22.94 12.83 13.75
N PHE A 275 22.90 13.08 12.44
CA PHE A 275 23.20 12.07 11.41
C PHE A 275 24.60 11.46 11.55
N LEU A 276 25.65 12.28 11.78
CA LEU A 276 27.02 11.77 11.91
C LEU A 276 27.19 10.85 13.13
N VAL A 277 26.45 11.12 14.21
CA VAL A 277 26.42 10.25 15.39
C VAL A 277 25.72 8.94 15.02
N ALA A 278 24.54 9.00 14.42
CA ALA A 278 23.77 7.83 14.01
C ALA A 278 24.48 6.94 12.97
N ARG A 279 25.39 7.50 12.18
CA ARG A 279 26.26 6.75 11.24
C ARG A 279 27.42 6.05 11.93
N ASN A 280 27.97 6.64 12.99
CA ASN A 280 29.12 6.11 13.74
C ASN A 280 28.72 5.26 14.95
N ASP A 281 27.43 5.23 15.29
CA ASP A 281 26.87 4.35 16.30
C ASP A 281 27.03 2.86 15.93
N LYS A 282 26.83 1.99 16.92
CA LYS A 282 26.85 0.54 16.69
C LYS A 282 25.87 0.15 15.58
N PRO A 283 26.24 -0.79 14.69
CA PRO A 283 25.37 -1.25 13.62
C PRO A 283 24.02 -1.68 14.16
N LYS A 284 22.94 -1.27 13.47
CA LYS A 284 21.59 -1.63 13.89
C LYS A 284 21.37 -3.12 13.60
N GLU A 285 20.90 -3.84 14.61
CA GLU A 285 20.63 -5.27 14.51
C GLU A 285 19.33 -5.52 13.74
N ASP A 286 19.39 -6.43 12.77
CA ASP A 286 18.22 -6.80 12.00
C ASP A 286 17.19 -7.55 12.87
N PRO A 287 15.88 -7.46 12.55
CA PRO A 287 14.84 -8.14 13.33
C PRO A 287 15.06 -9.65 13.42
N ILE A 288 14.81 -10.22 14.60
CA ILE A 288 15.01 -11.64 14.85
C ILE A 288 13.94 -12.46 14.12
N CYS A 289 14.36 -13.56 13.49
CA CYS A 289 13.47 -14.51 12.85
C CYS A 289 12.52 -15.17 13.88
N SER A 290 11.24 -15.37 13.51
CA SER A 290 10.29 -16.09 14.35
C SER A 290 10.56 -17.61 14.34
N LYS A 291 10.50 -18.22 15.51
CA LYS A 291 10.73 -19.67 15.71
C LYS A 291 9.59 -20.55 15.15
N THR A 292 8.43 -19.97 14.86
CA THR A 292 7.23 -20.70 14.41
C THR A 292 7.06 -20.70 12.89
N VAL A 293 8.02 -20.17 12.14
CA VAL A 293 7.92 -20.05 10.69
C VAL A 293 8.25 -21.37 10.02
N GLU A 294 7.36 -21.83 9.15
CA GLU A 294 7.51 -23.04 8.36
C GLU A 294 8.05 -22.73 6.95
N PRO A 295 8.58 -23.74 6.24
CA PRO A 295 8.90 -23.62 4.83
C PRO A 295 7.67 -23.15 4.04
N ILE A 296 7.89 -22.28 3.06
CA ILE A 296 6.80 -21.69 2.28
C ILE A 296 7.06 -21.82 0.78
N HIS A 297 6.04 -22.24 0.05
CA HIS A 297 6.11 -22.33 -1.40
C HIS A 297 5.97 -20.95 -2.05
N ILE A 298 6.70 -20.70 -3.15
CA ILE A 298 6.71 -19.41 -3.84
C ILE A 298 5.31 -18.96 -4.24
N ARG A 299 4.49 -19.87 -4.79
CA ARG A 299 3.06 -19.64 -5.07
C ARG A 299 2.33 -19.00 -3.89
N ASP A 300 2.51 -19.53 -2.69
CA ASP A 300 1.76 -19.10 -1.51
C ASP A 300 2.24 -17.72 -1.02
N ILE A 301 3.48 -17.34 -1.30
CA ILE A 301 3.95 -15.97 -1.06
C ILE A 301 3.14 -14.97 -1.89
N TRP A 302 2.94 -15.26 -3.18
CA TRP A 302 2.25 -14.40 -4.12
C TRP A 302 0.73 -14.43 -3.94
N MET A 303 0.14 -15.62 -3.85
CA MET A 303 -1.32 -15.80 -3.78
C MET A 303 -1.91 -15.46 -2.41
N ASN A 304 -1.15 -15.66 -1.33
CA ASN A 304 -1.63 -15.39 0.03
C ASN A 304 -1.15 -14.03 0.58
N GLY A 305 -0.60 -13.16 -0.28
CA GLY A 305 -0.24 -11.78 0.08
C GLY A 305 0.83 -11.68 1.17
N LYS A 306 1.83 -12.57 1.17
CA LYS A 306 2.92 -12.57 2.16
C LYS A 306 3.99 -11.52 1.86
N LEU A 307 4.15 -11.12 0.60
CA LEU A 307 4.99 -9.99 0.23
C LEU A 307 4.23 -8.69 0.56
N ARG A 308 4.88 -7.80 1.33
CA ARG A 308 4.27 -6.59 1.91
C ARG A 308 5.06 -5.33 1.55
N TRP A 309 6.38 -5.40 1.63
CA TRP A 309 7.24 -4.26 1.32
C TRP A 309 8.62 -4.70 0.83
N CYS A 310 9.27 -3.80 0.09
CA CYS A 310 10.66 -3.87 -0.30
C CYS A 310 11.30 -2.48 -0.19
N THR A 311 12.54 -2.40 0.27
CA THR A 311 13.34 -1.16 0.37
C THR A 311 14.46 -1.12 -0.66
N ILE A 312 14.61 0.01 -1.35
CA ILE A 312 15.65 0.29 -2.35
C ILE A 312 16.42 1.56 -1.95
N GLY A 313 17.68 1.71 -2.34
CA GLY A 313 18.50 2.83 -1.87
C GLY A 313 18.93 2.65 -0.41
N TRP A 314 18.86 3.73 0.38
CA TRP A 314 19.07 3.66 1.81
C TRP A 314 18.03 2.75 2.48
N GLN A 315 18.52 1.76 3.22
CA GLN A 315 17.66 0.73 3.82
C GLN A 315 17.00 1.25 5.09
N TYR A 316 15.67 1.21 5.14
CA TYR A 316 14.90 1.67 6.28
C TYR A 316 14.90 0.64 7.41
N HIS A 317 15.25 1.06 8.62
CA HIS A 317 15.23 0.23 9.81
C HIS A 317 13.95 0.48 10.63
N TRP A 318 12.96 -0.40 10.46
CA TRP A 318 11.64 -0.27 11.08
C TRP A 318 11.63 -0.12 12.61
N PRO A 319 12.46 -0.86 13.39
CA PRO A 319 12.46 -0.75 14.84
C PRO A 319 12.89 0.63 15.35
N THR A 320 13.88 1.27 14.71
CA THR A 320 14.40 2.58 15.13
C THR A 320 13.77 3.74 14.35
N LYS A 321 13.01 3.46 13.29
CA LYS A 321 12.40 4.44 12.38
C LYS A 321 13.42 5.38 11.73
N THR A 322 14.60 4.85 11.39
CA THR A 322 15.70 5.59 10.74
C THR A 322 16.31 4.72 9.64
N TYR A 323 17.16 5.29 8.79
CA TYR A 323 17.91 4.49 7.82
C TYR A 323 19.13 3.80 8.44
N HIS A 324 19.61 2.74 7.78
CA HIS A 324 20.92 2.13 8.01
C HIS A 324 22.02 3.00 7.40
N PHE A 325 22.38 4.10 8.07
CA PHE A 325 23.44 5.01 7.61
C PHE A 325 24.85 4.40 7.68
N GLU A 326 25.00 3.31 8.43
CA GLU A 326 26.24 2.54 8.56
C GLU A 326 26.51 1.61 7.36
N ARG A 327 25.51 1.36 6.51
CA ARG A 327 25.60 0.49 5.33
C ARG A 327 25.59 1.35 4.06
N GLU A 328 26.23 0.90 2.99
CA GLU A 328 26.08 1.56 1.69
C GLU A 328 24.65 1.37 1.14
N PRO A 329 24.08 2.38 0.45
CA PRO A 329 22.75 2.26 -0.14
C PRO A 329 22.74 1.22 -1.25
N THR A 330 21.63 0.50 -1.38
CA THR A 330 21.43 -0.43 -2.49
C THR A 330 21.12 0.33 -3.79
N PRO A 331 21.41 -0.23 -4.97
CA PRO A 331 21.12 0.46 -6.22
C PRO A 331 19.61 0.68 -6.41
N ILE A 332 19.23 1.88 -6.81
CA ILE A 332 17.91 2.20 -7.36
C ILE A 332 18.00 1.99 -8.88
N SER A 333 16.97 1.40 -9.49
CA SER A 333 16.95 1.17 -10.93
C SER A 333 16.95 2.48 -11.71
N GLU A 334 17.59 2.48 -12.89
CA GLU A 334 17.62 3.65 -13.79
C GLU A 334 16.20 4.10 -14.18
N LEU A 335 15.26 3.17 -14.31
CA LEU A 335 13.86 3.49 -14.61
C LEU A 335 13.23 4.32 -13.48
N ILE A 336 13.33 3.87 -12.22
CA ILE A 336 12.77 4.59 -11.06
C ILE A 336 13.48 5.94 -10.89
N GLU A 337 14.81 5.94 -10.98
CA GLU A 337 15.61 7.14 -10.81
C GLU A 337 15.26 8.21 -11.85
N SER A 338 15.29 7.84 -13.14
CA SER A 338 14.97 8.75 -14.24
C SER A 338 13.51 9.22 -14.21
N THR A 339 12.56 8.33 -13.86
CA THR A 339 11.15 8.71 -13.72
C THR A 339 10.95 9.78 -12.65
N CYS A 340 11.55 9.59 -11.47
CA CYS A 340 11.40 10.54 -10.36
C CYS A 340 12.15 11.86 -10.64
N LYS A 341 13.38 11.79 -11.16
CA LYS A 341 14.15 12.98 -11.55
C LYS A 341 13.43 13.80 -12.62
N ASN A 342 12.90 13.15 -13.66
CA ASN A 342 12.17 13.84 -14.73
C ASN A 342 10.86 14.48 -14.22
N LEU A 343 10.16 13.80 -13.32
CA LEU A 343 8.97 14.36 -12.68
C LEU A 343 9.33 15.64 -11.90
N ILE A 344 10.25 15.54 -10.94
CA ILE A 344 10.59 16.65 -10.05
C ILE A 344 11.33 17.78 -10.78
N ASN A 345 12.35 17.48 -11.57
CA ASN A 345 13.23 18.51 -12.13
C ASN A 345 12.67 19.16 -13.41
N HIS A 346 11.77 18.47 -14.14
CA HIS A 346 11.34 18.91 -15.48
C HIS A 346 9.84 19.01 -15.67
N SER A 347 9.04 18.18 -14.98
CA SER A 347 7.59 18.20 -15.17
C SER A 347 6.93 19.22 -14.26
N ILE A 348 7.31 19.29 -12.99
CA ILE A 348 6.65 20.14 -12.01
C ILE A 348 7.10 21.62 -12.12
N PRO A 349 6.19 22.59 -12.34
CA PRO A 349 6.54 24.00 -12.41
C PRO A 349 6.68 24.63 -11.01
N TRP A 350 7.75 24.31 -10.29
CA TRP A 350 7.95 24.71 -8.88
C TRP A 350 7.77 26.20 -8.60
N LYS A 351 8.27 27.08 -9.48
CA LYS A 351 8.13 28.54 -9.32
C LYS A 351 6.66 28.99 -9.27
N MET A 352 5.81 28.34 -10.05
CA MET A 352 4.37 28.63 -10.06
C MET A 352 3.74 28.12 -8.76
N ILE A 353 3.97 26.84 -8.44
CA ILE A 353 3.35 26.15 -7.30
C ILE A 353 3.70 26.82 -5.96
N GLU A 354 4.97 27.20 -5.77
CA GLU A 354 5.41 27.86 -4.54
C GLU A 354 4.82 29.27 -4.39
N GLY A 355 4.64 29.97 -5.52
CA GLY A 355 3.94 31.25 -5.54
C GLY A 355 2.49 31.18 -5.05
N GLU A 356 1.87 29.99 -5.01
CA GLU A 356 0.49 29.82 -4.58
C GLU A 356 0.29 29.80 -3.06
N PHE A 357 1.33 29.45 -2.30
CA PHE A 357 1.23 29.29 -0.84
C PHE A 357 2.31 30.00 -0.03
N MET A 358 3.32 30.60 -0.66
CA MET A 358 4.23 31.50 0.06
C MET A 358 3.57 32.88 0.23
N ILE A 359 3.22 33.24 1.47
CA ILE A 359 2.79 34.60 1.82
C ILE A 359 4.03 35.50 1.73
N PRO A 360 3.98 36.65 1.01
CA PRO A 360 5.07 37.62 1.07
C PRO A 360 5.07 38.28 2.44
N THR A 361 5.76 37.69 3.40
CA THR A 361 6.09 38.37 4.67
C THR A 361 7.34 39.21 4.45
N GLU A 362 7.23 40.53 4.64
CA GLU A 362 8.26 41.55 4.40
C GLU A 362 9.60 41.38 5.15
N ASN A 363 9.81 40.32 5.94
CA ASN A 363 11.00 40.16 6.79
C ASN A 363 11.57 38.74 6.86
N GLN A 364 11.50 37.94 5.78
CA GLN A 364 12.38 36.77 5.68
C GLN A 364 13.67 37.16 4.99
N SER A 365 14.64 37.58 5.81
CA SER A 365 16.04 37.52 5.47
C SER A 365 16.32 36.16 4.84
N LYS A 366 16.90 36.19 3.63
CA LYS A 366 17.43 35.05 2.89
C LYS A 366 18.35 34.20 3.78
N SER A 367 17.77 33.34 4.61
CA SER A 367 18.43 32.10 5.01
C SER A 367 18.19 31.13 3.88
N ALA A 368 18.80 31.42 2.73
CA ALA A 368 19.10 30.41 1.74
C ALA A 368 20.11 29.48 2.42
N SER A 369 19.58 28.54 3.20
CA SER A 369 20.30 27.31 3.53
C SER A 369 20.79 26.77 2.20
N SER A 370 22.10 26.66 2.08
CA SER A 370 22.83 26.15 0.93
C SER A 370 22.61 24.63 0.76
N SER A 371 21.38 24.15 0.87
CA SER A 371 21.00 22.82 0.41
C SER A 371 20.90 22.90 -1.11
N GLU A 372 21.71 22.12 -1.82
CA GLU A 372 21.63 21.93 -3.28
C GLU A 372 20.15 21.88 -3.71
N ASN A 373 19.72 22.81 -4.57
CA ASN A 373 18.30 23.00 -4.83
C ASN A 373 17.70 21.75 -5.49
N TRP A 374 17.02 20.92 -4.69
CA TRP A 374 16.37 19.69 -5.15
C TRP A 374 15.39 19.93 -6.30
N ARG A 375 14.90 21.17 -6.49
CA ARG A 375 14.01 21.55 -7.62
C ARG A 375 14.66 21.36 -8.98
N SER A 376 15.99 21.44 -9.04
CA SER A 376 16.79 21.26 -10.26
C SER A 376 17.72 20.05 -10.20
N ASN A 377 17.88 19.46 -9.02
CA ASN A 377 18.81 18.37 -8.78
C ASN A 377 18.26 17.36 -7.75
N TYR A 378 17.00 16.96 -7.90
CA TYR A 378 16.42 15.93 -7.04
C TYR A 378 17.22 14.64 -7.14
N LYS A 379 17.56 14.05 -5.99
CA LYS A 379 18.29 12.78 -5.89
C LYS A 379 17.38 11.73 -5.25
N PRO A 380 16.85 10.78 -6.04
CA PRO A 380 16.28 9.55 -5.51
C PRO A 380 17.35 8.78 -4.73
N GLU A 381 17.24 8.74 -3.41
CA GLU A 381 18.25 8.11 -2.54
C GLU A 381 17.68 6.96 -1.71
N ALA A 382 16.38 6.98 -1.44
CA ALA A 382 15.68 5.90 -0.76
C ALA A 382 14.31 5.67 -1.38
N GLY A 383 13.84 4.43 -1.32
CA GLY A 383 12.48 4.11 -1.71
C GLY A 383 11.88 2.92 -0.98
N VAL A 384 10.56 2.94 -0.86
CA VAL A 384 9.75 1.85 -0.32
C VAL A 384 8.71 1.44 -1.35
N ILE A 385 8.78 0.20 -1.80
CA ILE A 385 7.76 -0.43 -2.64
C ILE A 385 6.82 -1.18 -1.69
N ASN A 386 5.58 -0.71 -1.59
CA ASN A 386 4.54 -1.36 -0.81
C ASN A 386 3.67 -2.24 -1.70
N PHE A 387 3.41 -3.46 -1.26
CA PHE A 387 2.54 -4.45 -1.90
C PHE A 387 1.29 -4.63 -1.05
N TYR A 388 0.16 -4.17 -1.56
CA TYR A 388 -1.12 -4.23 -0.89
C TYR A 388 -2.04 -5.28 -1.52
N GLN A 389 -2.93 -5.80 -0.69
CA GLN A 389 -4.10 -6.63 -0.99
C GLN A 389 -5.35 -5.97 -0.39
N TYR A 390 -6.55 -6.44 -0.76
CA TYR A 390 -7.81 -5.80 -0.34
C TYR A 390 -7.93 -5.52 1.15
N ARG A 391 -7.49 -6.45 2.01
CA ARG A 391 -7.61 -6.34 3.47
C ARG A 391 -6.52 -5.50 4.13
N ASP A 392 -5.59 -4.98 3.34
CA ASP A 392 -4.49 -4.20 3.86
C ASP A 392 -4.92 -2.76 4.13
N SER A 393 -4.25 -2.16 5.11
CA SER A 393 -4.39 -0.74 5.40
C SER A 393 -3.09 -0.22 6.00
N LEU A 394 -2.86 1.07 5.83
CA LEU A 394 -1.77 1.80 6.46
C LEU A 394 -2.36 2.88 7.36
N THR A 395 -2.05 2.82 8.65
CA THR A 395 -2.57 3.75 9.66
C THR A 395 -1.94 5.13 9.54
N ALA A 396 -2.58 6.13 10.14
CA ALA A 396 -2.08 7.51 10.19
C ALA A 396 -0.64 7.61 10.73
N HIS A 397 0.29 8.07 9.90
CA HIS A 397 1.70 8.26 10.24
C HIS A 397 2.28 9.50 9.55
N ILE A 398 3.50 9.88 9.93
CA ILE A 398 4.30 10.94 9.31
C ILE A 398 5.61 10.31 8.87
N ASP A 399 6.11 10.72 7.70
CA ASP A 399 7.43 10.37 7.21
C ASP A 399 8.44 11.44 7.64
N HIS A 400 9.25 11.14 8.66
CA HIS A 400 10.20 12.09 9.26
C HIS A 400 11.61 11.49 9.46
N SER A 401 11.98 10.53 8.63
CA SER A 401 13.21 9.74 8.81
C SER A 401 14.36 10.21 7.92
N GLU A 402 14.10 11.15 7.02
CA GLU A 402 15.07 11.79 6.12
C GLU A 402 15.75 12.98 6.81
N VAL A 403 16.99 13.27 6.43
CA VAL A 403 17.74 14.45 6.91
C VAL A 403 17.20 15.71 6.23
N ASP A 404 16.95 15.65 4.91
CA ASP A 404 16.18 16.70 4.20
C ASP A 404 14.68 16.41 4.32
N THR A 405 14.01 17.15 5.20
CA THR A 405 12.57 17.03 5.41
C THR A 405 11.73 17.87 4.45
N GLU A 406 12.35 18.69 3.60
CA GLU A 406 11.67 19.61 2.68
C GLU A 406 11.71 19.10 1.23
N ALA A 407 12.68 18.24 0.88
CA ALA A 407 12.71 17.55 -0.40
C ALA A 407 11.43 16.72 -0.65
N PRO A 408 10.97 16.67 -1.91
CA PRO A 408 9.71 16.03 -2.26
C PRO A 408 9.76 14.52 -2.06
N LEU A 409 8.66 13.97 -1.54
CA LEU A 409 8.37 12.54 -1.60
C LEU A 409 7.50 12.28 -2.83
N VAL A 410 7.95 11.39 -3.70
CA VAL A 410 7.21 10.95 -4.89
C VAL A 410 6.52 9.62 -4.61
N SER A 411 5.21 9.56 -4.75
CA SER A 411 4.39 8.35 -4.60
C SER A 411 3.70 8.02 -5.91
N LEU A 412 4.00 6.84 -6.48
CA LEU A 412 3.38 6.33 -7.71
C LEU A 412 2.49 5.13 -7.39
N SER A 413 1.33 5.06 -8.03
CA SER A 413 0.29 4.05 -7.77
C SER A 413 0.02 3.18 -8.99
N VAL A 414 -0.01 1.86 -8.83
CA VAL A 414 -0.40 0.93 -9.91
C VAL A 414 -1.27 -0.20 -9.34
N GLY A 415 -2.33 -0.58 -10.05
CA GLY A 415 -3.23 -1.67 -9.68
C GLY A 415 -4.59 -1.20 -9.15
N GLN A 416 -5.15 -1.92 -8.18
CA GLN A 416 -6.42 -1.55 -7.54
C GLN A 416 -6.34 -0.13 -6.97
N ALA A 417 -7.42 0.63 -7.07
CA ALA A 417 -7.53 1.96 -6.48
C ALA A 417 -7.50 1.90 -4.94
N CYS A 418 -7.14 3.00 -4.29
CA CYS A 418 -7.21 3.13 -2.84
C CYS A 418 -7.75 4.49 -2.41
N ILE A 419 -8.20 4.58 -1.16
CA ILE A 419 -8.40 5.85 -0.48
C ILE A 419 -7.13 6.19 0.29
N PHE A 420 -6.55 7.34 0.00
CA PHE A 420 -5.47 7.98 0.74
C PHE A 420 -6.05 9.12 1.58
N LEU A 421 -5.63 9.24 2.84
CA LEU A 421 -6.04 10.31 3.76
C LEU A 421 -4.84 11.17 4.11
N ILE A 422 -5.01 12.49 4.18
CA ILE A 422 -3.97 13.44 4.60
C ILE A 422 -4.52 14.63 5.40
N SER A 423 -3.80 15.06 6.44
CA SER A 423 -4.14 16.19 7.31
C SER A 423 -2.91 16.75 8.01
N ALA A 424 -2.89 18.04 8.34
CA ALA A 424 -1.82 18.62 9.15
C ALA A 424 -1.79 18.05 10.58
N SER A 425 -2.95 17.72 11.15
CA SER A 425 -3.08 17.13 12.49
C SER A 425 -4.09 15.97 12.52
N ARG A 426 -3.91 15.02 13.46
CA ARG A 426 -4.90 13.96 13.73
C ARG A 426 -6.24 14.49 14.25
N ASP A 427 -6.23 15.71 14.80
CA ASP A 427 -7.41 16.41 15.32
C ASP A 427 -8.17 17.19 14.24
N GLU A 428 -7.66 17.19 13.02
CA GLU A 428 -8.32 17.76 11.85
C GLU A 428 -8.95 16.64 11.00
N GLU A 429 -10.01 16.99 10.30
CA GLU A 429 -10.65 16.08 9.35
C GLU A 429 -9.80 15.99 8.07
N PRO A 430 -9.36 14.80 7.65
CA PRO A 430 -8.41 14.66 6.55
C PRO A 430 -9.08 14.81 5.19
N LEU A 431 -8.32 15.36 4.24
CA LEU A 431 -8.65 15.23 2.83
C LEU A 431 -8.51 13.75 2.42
N ALA A 432 -9.59 13.20 1.87
CA ALA A 432 -9.57 11.91 1.20
C ALA A 432 -9.27 12.10 -0.29
N ILE A 433 -8.31 11.34 -0.82
CA ILE A 433 -7.97 11.29 -2.24
C ILE A 433 -8.13 9.84 -2.71
N LYS A 434 -8.94 9.62 -3.75
CA LYS A 434 -9.05 8.34 -4.44
C LYS A 434 -7.89 8.23 -5.43
N LEU A 435 -6.91 7.40 -5.12
CA LEU A 435 -5.76 7.14 -5.99
C LEU A 435 -6.02 5.92 -6.86
N GLU A 436 -6.06 6.12 -8.17
CA GLU A 436 -6.30 5.08 -9.17
C GLU A 436 -4.97 4.60 -9.81
N SER A 437 -5.05 3.62 -10.69
CA SER A 437 -3.85 3.08 -11.35
C SER A 437 -3.24 4.09 -12.31
N GLY A 438 -1.97 4.40 -12.13
CA GLY A 438 -1.23 5.39 -12.89
C GLY A 438 -1.16 6.76 -12.25
N ASP A 439 -1.86 6.97 -11.13
CA ASP A 439 -1.82 8.23 -10.40
C ASP A 439 -0.48 8.43 -9.68
N GLY A 440 -0.05 9.69 -9.64
CA GLY A 440 1.05 10.16 -8.82
C GLY A 440 0.57 11.09 -7.70
N LEU A 441 1.31 11.11 -6.60
CA LEU A 441 1.15 12.06 -5.51
C LEU A 441 2.53 12.56 -5.10
N ILE A 442 2.67 13.86 -4.89
CA ILE A 442 3.89 14.46 -4.34
C ILE A 442 3.52 15.16 -3.05
N MET A 443 4.32 14.93 -2.00
CA MET A 443 4.31 15.73 -0.79
C MET A 443 5.64 16.50 -0.76
N SER A 444 5.61 17.82 -0.80
CA SER A 444 6.79 18.69 -0.62
C SER A 444 6.52 19.77 0.43
N GLY A 445 7.59 20.39 0.95
CA GLY A 445 7.47 21.48 1.91
C GLY A 445 6.58 21.14 3.11
N PRO A 446 5.56 21.97 3.45
CA PRO A 446 4.70 21.72 4.62
C PRO A 446 4.02 20.34 4.63
N SER A 447 3.52 19.88 3.48
CA SER A 447 2.82 18.59 3.38
C SER A 447 3.69 17.37 3.70
N ARG A 448 5.03 17.48 3.69
CA ARG A 448 5.95 16.39 4.09
C ARG A 448 5.73 15.93 5.52
N ARG A 449 5.28 16.83 6.40
CA ARG A 449 5.06 16.56 7.82
C ARG A 449 3.60 16.28 8.17
N PHE A 450 2.74 16.07 7.18
CA PHE A 450 1.32 15.82 7.41
C PHE A 450 1.08 14.35 7.76
N PHE A 451 0.11 14.13 8.66
CA PHE A 451 -0.38 12.80 8.94
C PHE A 451 -1.09 12.25 7.71
N HIS A 452 -0.75 11.03 7.32
CA HIS A 452 -1.37 10.37 6.20
C HIS A 452 -1.49 8.86 6.39
N GLY A 453 -2.34 8.23 5.58
CA GLY A 453 -2.57 6.79 5.64
C GLY A 453 -3.46 6.28 4.50
N VAL A 454 -3.60 4.96 4.42
CA VAL A 454 -4.37 4.27 3.39
C VAL A 454 -5.37 3.34 4.10
N PRO A 455 -6.59 3.81 4.42
CA PRO A 455 -7.59 3.00 5.11
C PRO A 455 -8.18 1.86 4.26
N ARG A 456 -8.20 1.99 2.93
CA ARG A 456 -8.94 1.07 2.06
C ARG A 456 -8.28 0.91 0.70
N ILE A 457 -8.08 -0.35 0.30
CA ILE A 457 -7.93 -0.76 -1.09
C ILE A 457 -9.32 -1.10 -1.64
N ILE A 458 -9.70 -0.49 -2.76
CA ILE A 458 -11.05 -0.60 -3.32
C ILE A 458 -11.14 -1.87 -4.16
N GLU A 459 -12.07 -2.75 -3.81
CA GLU A 459 -12.34 -3.98 -4.54
C GLU A 459 -12.85 -3.69 -5.96
N HIS A 460 -12.48 -4.54 -6.92
CA HIS A 460 -12.99 -4.49 -8.29
C HIS A 460 -12.74 -3.15 -9.02
N SER A 461 -11.66 -2.44 -8.67
CA SER A 461 -11.30 -1.15 -9.25
C SER A 461 -10.11 -1.23 -10.21
N LEU A 462 -9.67 -2.44 -10.57
CA LEU A 462 -8.59 -2.65 -11.51
C LEU A 462 -8.98 -2.15 -12.91
N PRO A 463 -8.10 -1.39 -13.60
CA PRO A 463 -8.36 -0.98 -14.97
C PRO A 463 -8.52 -2.18 -15.91
N SER A 464 -9.41 -2.07 -16.90
CA SER A 464 -9.74 -3.14 -17.85
C SER A 464 -8.53 -3.67 -18.63
N TRP A 465 -7.55 -2.81 -18.95
CA TRP A 465 -6.37 -3.22 -19.72
C TRP A 465 -5.50 -4.27 -19.02
N PHE A 466 -5.61 -4.44 -17.69
CA PHE A 466 -4.96 -5.56 -16.99
C PHE A 466 -5.57 -6.91 -17.35
N SER A 467 -6.83 -6.96 -17.77
CA SER A 467 -7.50 -8.17 -18.24
C SER A 467 -6.98 -8.62 -19.60
N ASP A 468 -6.59 -7.67 -20.45
CA ASP A 468 -6.12 -7.93 -21.82
C ASP A 468 -4.65 -8.41 -21.87
N LEU A 469 -3.93 -8.32 -20.74
CA LEU A 469 -2.54 -8.79 -20.68
C LEU A 469 -2.47 -10.32 -20.74
N SER A 470 -1.67 -10.81 -21.71
CA SER A 470 -1.33 -12.24 -21.78
C SER A 470 -0.60 -12.68 -20.51
N PRO A 471 -1.08 -13.73 -19.81
CA PRO A 471 -0.42 -14.29 -18.63
C PRO A 471 1.03 -14.74 -18.89
N ASP A 472 1.34 -15.18 -20.11
CA ASP A 472 2.68 -15.68 -20.47
C ASP A 472 3.71 -14.54 -20.53
N LEU A 473 3.29 -13.38 -21.05
CA LEU A 473 4.14 -12.19 -21.16
C LEU A 473 4.16 -11.38 -19.86
N TYR A 474 3.04 -11.37 -19.13
CA TYR A 474 2.87 -10.61 -17.89
C TYR A 474 2.37 -11.50 -16.74
N PRO A 475 3.21 -12.40 -16.20
CA PRO A 475 2.83 -13.30 -15.11
C PRO A 475 2.29 -12.58 -13.86
N TRP A 476 2.76 -11.35 -13.63
CA TRP A 476 2.31 -10.49 -12.53
C TRP A 476 0.86 -10.02 -12.69
N ALA A 477 0.27 -10.02 -13.89
CA ALA A 477 -1.09 -9.52 -14.12
C ALA A 477 -2.12 -10.30 -13.30
N HIS A 478 -1.90 -11.62 -13.12
CA HIS A 478 -2.76 -12.46 -12.29
C HIS A 478 -2.82 -11.99 -10.82
N TRP A 479 -1.71 -11.49 -10.27
CA TRP A 479 -1.68 -10.97 -8.90
C TRP A 479 -2.55 -9.72 -8.73
N PHE A 480 -2.53 -8.81 -9.71
CA PHE A 480 -3.40 -7.62 -9.72
C PHE A 480 -4.88 -7.97 -9.84
N ARG A 481 -5.22 -8.97 -10.67
CA ARG A 481 -6.60 -9.49 -10.80
C ARG A 481 -7.16 -10.02 -9.48
N ASN A 482 -6.29 -10.52 -8.60
CA ASN A 482 -6.64 -11.02 -7.27
C ASN A 482 -6.60 -9.94 -6.16
N GLY A 483 -6.50 -8.66 -6.52
CA GLY A 483 -6.57 -7.55 -5.57
C GLY A 483 -5.25 -6.88 -5.25
N GLY A 484 -4.20 -7.17 -6.02
CA GLY A 484 -2.89 -6.55 -5.90
C GLY A 484 -2.89 -5.04 -6.19
N ARG A 485 -2.13 -4.29 -5.40
CA ARG A 485 -1.76 -2.90 -5.65
C ARG A 485 -0.30 -2.67 -5.27
N ILE A 486 0.44 -2.00 -6.13
CA ILE A 486 1.79 -1.53 -5.85
C ILE A 486 1.76 -0.02 -5.61
N ASN A 487 2.48 0.41 -4.59
CA ASN A 487 2.77 1.82 -4.34
C ASN A 487 4.28 2.00 -4.16
N LEU A 488 4.89 2.78 -5.04
CA LEU A 488 6.31 3.11 -4.97
C LEU A 488 6.46 4.52 -4.37
N ASN A 489 7.10 4.61 -3.20
CA ASN A 489 7.47 5.88 -2.59
C ASN A 489 8.97 6.09 -2.74
N VAL A 490 9.40 7.24 -3.24
CA VAL A 490 10.81 7.60 -3.46
C VAL A 490 11.10 8.93 -2.81
N ARG A 491 12.25 9.03 -2.14
CA ARG A 491 12.65 10.15 -1.29
C ARG A 491 14.12 10.49 -1.54
N GLN A 492 14.45 11.76 -1.31
CA GLN A 492 15.82 12.20 -1.08
C GLN A 492 16.08 12.16 0.43
N VAL A 493 17.23 11.65 0.85
CA VAL A 493 17.59 11.48 2.25
C VAL A 493 18.38 12.69 2.75
N PHE A 494 19.26 13.27 1.94
CA PHE A 494 20.21 14.32 2.34
C PHE A 494 19.98 15.69 1.73
#